data_AF-A0A947BF64-F1
#
_entry.id   AF-A0A947BF64-F1
#
_cell.length_a   1.000
_cell.length_b   1.000
_cell.length_c   1.000
_cell.angle_alpha   90.00
_cell.angle_beta   90.00
_cell.angle_gamma   90.00
#
_symmetry.space_group_name_H-M   'P 1'
#
loop_
_entity.id
_entity.type
_entity.pdbx_description
1 polymer ?
#
loop_
_entity_poly.entity_id
_entity_poly.type
_entity_poly.pdbx_seq_one_letter_code
_entity_poly.pdbx_strand_id
1 'polypeptide(L)'
;MHVLPFLAVTACLGAAPAFAQDPDIPAGPPPGVADGPPGDMITVGLGGAYGPDYSGSDDYRLIPGGIIRASFDGVSIVNRGLRLYADVGPEIGDNLSLNVGPIVGLRLNRTGDVEDEIVDRLPERETAIEVGGFIGLTVKQLTNPFDSLSFRLDAYHDINGSHDDLIISPAVDFSTPL
;
A
#
# COMPACT_ATOMS: atom_id res chain seq x y z
N MET A 1 -16.37 5.26 69.53
CA MET A 1 -15.42 4.89 68.45
C MET A 1 -16.13 5.17 67.15
N HIS A 2 -15.65 6.18 66.42
CA HIS A 2 -16.25 6.74 65.20
C HIS A 2 -15.62 6.06 63.98
N VAL A 3 -16.43 5.63 63.00
CA VAL A 3 -15.97 5.44 61.62
C VAL A 3 -17.08 5.90 60.66
N LEU A 4 -16.70 6.84 59.79
CA LEU A 4 -17.46 7.57 58.79
C LEU A 4 -18.03 6.70 57.65
N PRO A 5 -19.14 7.10 56.99
CA PRO A 5 -19.49 6.65 55.65
C PRO A 5 -18.72 7.45 54.58
N PHE A 6 -18.17 6.76 53.58
CA PHE A 6 -17.43 7.35 52.47
C PHE A 6 -18.41 7.93 51.44
N LEU A 7 -18.36 9.24 51.26
CA LEU A 7 -19.11 10.01 50.27
C LEU A 7 -18.41 9.86 48.90
N ALA A 8 -19.08 9.24 47.93
CA ALA A 8 -18.63 9.22 46.54
C ALA A 8 -18.92 10.59 45.90
N VAL A 9 -17.87 11.37 45.66
CA VAL A 9 -17.95 12.65 44.95
C VAL A 9 -17.58 12.43 43.48
N THR A 10 -18.59 12.62 42.64
CA THR A 10 -18.51 12.83 41.19
C THR A 10 -17.58 13.98 40.85
N ALA A 11 -16.61 13.77 39.94
CA ALA A 11 -15.82 14.83 39.33
C ALA A 11 -15.77 14.66 37.80
N CYS A 12 -16.88 14.97 37.13
CA CYS A 12 -16.85 15.46 35.75
C CYS A 12 -16.68 16.98 35.82
N LEU A 13 -15.49 17.50 35.51
CA LEU A 13 -15.26 18.90 35.11
C LEU A 13 -13.77 19.10 34.82
N GLY A 14 -13.40 19.13 33.54
CA GLY A 14 -12.03 19.47 33.15
C GLY A 14 -11.63 19.15 31.71
N ALA A 15 -12.51 19.36 30.72
CA ALA A 15 -12.06 19.50 29.34
C ALA A 15 -11.36 20.86 29.21
N ALA A 16 -10.08 20.93 29.59
CA ALA A 16 -9.27 22.09 29.30
C ALA A 16 -9.06 22.16 27.77
N PRO A 17 -9.20 23.33 27.13
CA PRO A 17 -8.87 23.47 25.72
C PRO A 17 -7.38 23.13 25.57
N ALA A 18 -7.07 22.24 24.63
CA ALA A 18 -5.70 22.03 24.19
C ALA A 18 -5.22 23.38 23.62
N PHE A 19 -4.38 24.07 24.38
CA PHE A 19 -3.63 25.20 23.87
C PHE A 19 -2.89 24.70 22.63
N ALA A 20 -3.15 25.37 21.51
CA ALA A 20 -2.48 25.18 20.24
C ALA A 20 -0.97 25.07 20.50
N GLN A 21 -0.41 23.92 20.14
CA GLN A 21 1.03 23.78 20.02
C GLN A 21 1.42 24.67 18.86
N ASP A 22 1.97 25.84 19.19
CA ASP A 22 2.62 26.69 18.20
C ASP A 22 3.83 25.89 17.70
N PRO A 23 3.80 25.35 16.47
CA PRO A 23 4.97 24.71 15.93
C PRO A 23 5.84 25.86 15.45
N ASP A 24 6.76 26.29 16.30
CA ASP A 24 8.01 26.93 15.89
C ASP A 24 8.90 25.90 15.16
N ILE A 25 8.28 25.10 14.27
CA ILE A 25 8.92 24.19 13.34
C ILE A 25 9.29 25.09 12.16
N PRO A 26 10.58 25.29 11.88
CA PRO A 26 11.00 25.95 10.66
C PRO A 26 10.26 25.31 9.49
N ALA A 27 9.63 26.11 8.63
CA ALA A 27 9.04 25.64 7.38
C ALA A 27 10.19 25.11 6.48
N GLY A 28 10.55 23.87 6.71
CA GLY A 28 11.64 23.13 6.11
C GLY A 28 11.50 21.65 6.47
N PRO A 29 12.10 20.75 5.69
CA PRO A 29 12.07 19.33 6.01
C PRO A 29 12.53 19.08 7.46
N PRO A 30 11.94 18.09 8.17
CA PRO A 30 12.40 17.73 9.51
C PRO A 30 13.92 17.56 9.54
N PRO A 31 14.63 18.05 10.59
CA PRO A 31 16.07 17.86 10.72
C PRO A 31 16.42 16.37 10.58
N GLY A 32 17.15 16.01 9.51
CA GLY A 32 17.49 14.62 9.17
C GLY A 32 16.85 14.09 7.87
N VAL A 33 15.93 14.82 7.26
CA VAL A 33 15.51 14.58 5.87
C VAL A 33 16.49 15.31 4.96
N ALA A 34 17.32 14.56 4.25
CA ALA A 34 18.22 15.13 3.26
C ALA A 34 17.42 15.77 2.12
N ASP A 35 17.80 16.99 1.72
CA ASP A 35 17.34 17.69 0.50
C ASP A 35 17.93 17.06 -0.79
N GLY A 36 18.04 15.74 -0.83
CA GLY A 36 18.52 14.97 -1.97
C GLY A 36 17.52 13.90 -2.36
N PRO A 37 17.72 13.23 -3.53
CA PRO A 37 16.98 12.02 -3.84
C PRO A 37 17.05 11.09 -2.62
N PRO A 38 15.95 10.42 -2.23
CA PRO A 38 16.01 9.48 -1.13
C PRO A 38 17.17 8.52 -1.39
N GLY A 39 18.11 8.44 -0.44
CA GLY A 39 19.25 7.55 -0.55
C GLY A 39 18.80 6.10 -0.69
N ASP A 40 19.76 5.20 -0.92
CA ASP A 40 19.46 3.79 -1.06
C ASP A 40 18.74 3.27 0.20
N MET A 41 17.52 2.77 0.03
CA MET A 41 16.67 2.31 1.12
C MET A 41 15.95 1.03 0.73
N ILE A 42 15.76 0.13 1.69
CA ILE A 42 14.89 -1.03 1.55
C ILE A 42 14.01 -1.15 2.80
N THR A 43 12.72 -1.31 2.58
CA THR A 43 11.69 -1.53 3.59
C THR A 43 10.90 -2.75 3.22
N VAL A 44 10.81 -3.68 4.16
CA VAL A 44 10.01 -4.90 4.03
C VAL A 44 9.06 -4.96 5.21
N GLY A 45 7.77 -5.07 4.92
CA GLY A 45 6.73 -5.32 5.90
C GLY A 45 6.07 -6.65 5.61
N LEU A 46 5.78 -7.42 6.65
CA LEU A 46 5.06 -8.69 6.56
C LEU A 46 3.88 -8.62 7.51
N GLY A 47 2.76 -9.21 7.10
CA GLY A 47 1.56 -9.26 7.89
C GLY A 47 0.63 -10.36 7.41
N GLY A 48 -0.51 -10.48 8.07
CA GLY A 48 -1.57 -11.35 7.62
C GLY A 48 -2.90 -10.88 8.18
N ALA A 49 -3.97 -11.21 7.48
CA ALA A 49 -5.33 -11.06 7.97
C ALA A 49 -5.88 -12.44 8.33
N TYR A 50 -6.74 -12.49 9.34
CA TYR A 50 -7.53 -13.68 9.64
C TYR A 50 -8.99 -13.28 9.49
N GLY A 51 -9.72 -14.00 8.64
CA GLY A 51 -11.09 -13.63 8.30
C GLY A 51 -11.88 -14.79 7.71
N PRO A 52 -13.22 -14.65 7.67
CA PRO A 52 -14.08 -15.67 7.11
C PRO A 52 -13.84 -15.80 5.60
N ASP A 53 -13.97 -17.00 5.06
CA ASP A 53 -13.70 -17.27 3.64
C ASP A 53 -14.62 -16.51 2.67
N TYR A 54 -15.82 -16.15 3.15
CA TYR A 54 -16.75 -15.24 2.50
C TYR A 54 -17.72 -14.69 3.54
N SER A 55 -18.53 -13.70 3.14
CA SER A 55 -19.51 -13.07 4.02
C SER A 55 -20.52 -14.09 4.56
N GLY A 56 -20.47 -14.36 5.87
CA GLY A 56 -21.35 -15.30 6.56
C GLY A 56 -20.81 -16.73 6.68
N SER A 57 -19.56 -16.99 6.29
CA SER A 57 -18.91 -18.29 6.54
C SER A 57 -18.57 -18.47 8.04
N ASP A 58 -18.72 -19.71 8.52
CA ASP A 58 -18.17 -20.15 9.80
C ASP A 58 -16.70 -20.62 9.67
N ASP A 59 -16.21 -20.74 8.43
CA ASP A 59 -14.84 -21.13 8.11
C ASP A 59 -13.94 -19.90 7.92
N TYR A 60 -12.78 -19.95 8.56
CA TYR A 60 -11.82 -18.85 8.63
C TYR A 60 -10.47 -19.27 8.09
N ARG A 61 -9.81 -18.34 7.41
CA ARG A 61 -8.50 -18.56 6.85
C ARG A 61 -7.54 -17.43 7.15
N LEU A 62 -6.27 -17.79 7.28
CA LEU A 62 -5.16 -16.85 7.33
C LEU A 62 -4.79 -16.41 5.91
N ILE A 63 -4.77 -15.11 5.68
CA ILE A 63 -4.41 -14.45 4.43
C ILE A 63 -3.07 -13.74 4.64
N PRO A 64 -1.93 -14.33 4.23
CA PRO A 64 -0.65 -13.66 4.36
C PRO A 64 -0.55 -12.48 3.39
N GLY A 65 0.21 -11.46 3.78
CA GLY A 65 0.46 -10.28 2.98
C GLY A 65 1.82 -9.68 3.29
N GLY A 66 2.31 -8.86 2.38
CA GLY A 66 3.58 -8.18 2.57
C GLY A 66 3.67 -6.93 1.71
N ILE A 67 4.54 -6.03 2.15
CA ILE A 67 4.93 -4.84 1.42
C ILE A 67 6.45 -4.83 1.22
N ILE A 68 6.87 -4.43 0.04
CA ILE A 68 8.27 -4.18 -0.31
C ILE A 68 8.30 -2.78 -0.89
N ARG A 69 9.19 -1.95 -0.35
CA ARG A 69 9.53 -0.65 -0.89
C ARG A 69 11.03 -0.50 -0.87
N ALA A 70 11.64 -0.25 -2.01
CA ALA A 70 13.07 0.05 -2.09
C ALA A 70 13.32 1.24 -3.01
N SER A 71 14.39 1.97 -2.76
CA SER A 71 14.96 2.96 -3.66
C SER A 71 16.44 2.67 -3.82
N PHE A 72 16.93 2.63 -5.04
CA PHE A 72 18.36 2.46 -5.33
C PHE A 72 18.72 3.23 -6.59
N ASP A 73 19.69 4.14 -6.52
CA ASP A 73 20.20 4.92 -7.67
C ASP A 73 19.08 5.55 -8.55
N GLY A 74 18.07 6.14 -7.90
CA GLY A 74 16.93 6.76 -8.60
C GLY A 74 15.86 5.78 -9.12
N VAL A 75 16.05 4.47 -8.93
CA VAL A 75 15.04 3.44 -9.23
C VAL A 75 14.19 3.16 -8.00
N SER A 76 12.87 3.29 -8.10
CA SER A 76 11.92 2.99 -7.02
C SER A 76 11.26 1.64 -7.25
N ILE A 77 11.39 0.72 -6.30
CA ILE A 77 10.76 -0.60 -6.35
C ILE A 77 9.63 -0.66 -5.34
N VAL A 78 8.42 -0.98 -5.79
CA VAL A 78 7.26 -1.18 -4.91
C VAL A 78 6.47 -2.41 -5.32
N ASN A 79 5.83 -3.07 -4.36
CA ASN A 79 4.82 -4.07 -4.69
C ASN A 79 3.39 -3.50 -4.66
N ARG A 80 2.54 -3.97 -5.57
CA ARG A 80 1.09 -3.80 -5.53
C ARG A 80 0.46 -5.17 -5.64
N GLY A 81 -0.12 -5.64 -4.53
CA GLY A 81 -0.43 -7.06 -4.37
C GLY A 81 0.84 -7.91 -4.51
N LEU A 82 0.78 -8.94 -5.34
CA LEU A 82 1.90 -9.85 -5.63
C LEU A 82 2.69 -9.46 -6.90
N ARG A 83 2.53 -8.22 -7.37
CA ARG A 83 3.30 -7.66 -8.48
C ARG A 83 4.31 -6.65 -7.98
N LEU A 84 5.54 -6.74 -8.47
CA LEU A 84 6.62 -5.79 -8.26
C LEU A 84 6.74 -4.85 -9.46
N TYR A 85 6.92 -3.58 -9.15
CA TYR A 85 7.10 -2.50 -10.10
C TYR A 85 8.47 -1.90 -9.84
N ALA A 86 9.28 -1.76 -10.89
CA ALA A 86 10.51 -0.99 -10.82
C ALA A 86 10.33 0.28 -11.66
N ASP A 87 10.24 1.42 -11.01
CA ASP A 87 10.07 2.72 -11.64
C ASP A 87 11.43 3.38 -11.85
N VAL A 88 11.74 3.67 -13.11
CA VAL A 88 12.95 4.38 -13.55
C VAL A 88 12.61 5.77 -14.11
N GLY A 89 11.36 6.20 -13.93
CA GLY A 89 10.84 7.43 -14.50
C GLY A 89 11.39 8.69 -13.82
N PRO A 90 11.64 9.76 -14.59
CA PRO A 90 12.20 11.00 -14.06
C PRO A 90 11.14 11.91 -13.45
N GLU A 91 11.59 12.78 -12.54
CA GLU A 91 10.84 13.98 -12.18
C GLU A 91 10.98 15.04 -13.29
N ILE A 92 9.89 15.72 -13.62
CA ILE A 92 9.81 16.73 -14.67
C ILE A 92 9.43 18.06 -14.02
N GLY A 93 10.43 18.90 -13.75
CA GLY A 93 10.22 20.13 -12.99
C GLY A 93 9.80 19.84 -11.55
N ASP A 94 9.09 20.79 -10.93
CA ASP A 94 8.85 20.75 -9.48
C ASP A 94 7.59 19.96 -9.07
N ASN A 95 6.64 19.79 -10.00
CA ASN A 95 5.30 19.28 -9.69
C ASN A 95 4.81 18.16 -10.61
N LEU A 96 5.62 17.71 -11.57
CA LEU A 96 5.27 16.62 -12.46
C LEU A 96 6.31 15.51 -12.35
N SER A 97 5.86 14.28 -12.43
CA SER A 97 6.72 13.10 -12.52
C SER A 97 6.19 12.15 -13.58
N LEU A 98 7.11 11.61 -14.36
CA LEU A 98 6.83 10.53 -15.29
C LEU A 98 7.24 9.24 -14.61
N ASN A 99 6.38 8.24 -14.62
CA ASN A 99 6.65 6.93 -14.05
C ASN A 99 6.68 5.92 -15.19
N VAL A 100 7.70 5.08 -15.26
CA VAL A 100 7.81 4.08 -16.31
C VAL A 100 8.74 2.96 -15.85
N GLY A 101 8.41 1.74 -16.22
CA GLY A 101 9.32 0.62 -16.02
C GLY A 101 8.65 -0.75 -16.10
N PRO A 102 9.41 -1.81 -15.77
CA PRO A 102 8.91 -3.18 -15.86
C PRO A 102 8.00 -3.54 -14.68
N ILE A 103 7.15 -4.53 -14.94
CA ILE A 103 6.33 -5.22 -13.95
C ILE A 103 6.73 -6.70 -13.98
N VAL A 104 6.90 -7.30 -12.81
CA VAL A 104 6.95 -8.76 -12.65
C VAL A 104 5.98 -9.16 -11.56
N GLY A 105 5.22 -10.23 -11.78
CA GLY A 105 4.11 -10.58 -10.92
C GLY A 105 3.91 -12.06 -10.76
N LEU A 106 3.34 -12.43 -9.62
CA LEU A 106 2.84 -13.77 -9.38
C LEU A 106 1.33 -13.70 -9.19
N ARG A 107 0.62 -14.58 -9.88
CA ARG A 107 -0.80 -14.78 -9.64
C ARG A 107 -0.99 -16.18 -9.08
N LEU A 108 -1.18 -16.24 -7.76
CA LEU A 108 -1.50 -17.46 -7.05
C LEU A 108 -2.91 -17.89 -7.45
N ASN A 109 -3.02 -18.87 -8.33
CA ASN A 109 -4.29 -19.52 -8.61
C ASN A 109 -4.48 -20.61 -7.54
N ARG A 110 -5.64 -20.64 -6.87
CA ARG A 110 -6.09 -21.66 -5.90
C ARG A 110 -4.99 -22.65 -5.48
N THR A 111 -4.07 -22.15 -4.67
CA THR A 111 -2.97 -22.94 -4.07
C THR A 111 -3.22 -23.12 -2.57
N GLY A 112 -4.43 -22.82 -2.12
CA GLY A 112 -4.84 -22.98 -0.72
C GLY A 112 -5.92 -24.04 -0.68
N ASP A 113 -5.68 -25.04 0.15
CA ASP A 113 -6.64 -26.05 0.56
C ASP A 113 -7.99 -25.36 0.83
N VAL A 114 -8.97 -25.67 -0.01
CA VAL A 114 -10.37 -25.40 0.30
C VAL A 114 -10.85 -26.69 0.94
N GLU A 115 -11.01 -26.73 2.27
CA GLU A 115 -11.69 -27.82 2.96
C GLU A 115 -13.20 -27.79 2.65
N ASP A 116 -13.55 -27.97 1.37
CA ASP A 116 -14.91 -28.22 0.91
C ASP A 116 -14.84 -29.36 -0.12
N GLU A 117 -15.39 -30.53 0.24
CA GLU A 117 -15.39 -31.77 -0.56
C GLU A 117 -15.95 -31.58 -1.99
N ILE A 118 -16.67 -30.49 -2.26
CA ILE A 118 -17.21 -30.16 -3.58
C ILE A 118 -16.19 -29.40 -4.44
N VAL A 119 -15.28 -28.61 -3.85
CA VAL A 119 -14.32 -27.74 -4.56
C VAL A 119 -13.01 -28.45 -4.91
N ASP A 120 -12.65 -29.49 -4.16
CA ASP A 120 -11.47 -30.35 -4.36
C ASP A 120 -11.52 -31.18 -5.68
N ARG A 121 -12.65 -31.14 -6.38
CA ARG A 121 -12.83 -31.78 -7.69
C ARG A 121 -12.49 -30.88 -8.88
N LEU A 122 -12.13 -29.63 -8.64
CA LEU A 122 -11.65 -28.73 -9.68
C LEU A 122 -10.13 -28.86 -9.78
N PRO A 123 -9.56 -29.09 -10.99
CA PRO A 123 -8.12 -29.24 -11.14
C PRO A 123 -7.39 -28.00 -10.61
N GLU A 124 -6.36 -28.23 -9.78
CA GLU A 124 -5.42 -27.20 -9.34
C GLU A 124 -4.87 -26.46 -10.55
N ARG A 125 -4.84 -25.12 -10.47
CA ARG A 125 -4.32 -24.27 -11.55
C ARG A 125 -2.94 -23.78 -11.14
N GLU A 126 -1.98 -23.95 -12.04
CA GLU A 126 -0.59 -23.57 -11.82
C GLU A 126 -0.48 -22.07 -11.48
N THR A 127 0.49 -21.71 -10.64
CA THR A 127 0.82 -20.31 -10.34
C THR A 127 1.28 -19.64 -11.63
N ALA A 128 0.64 -18.54 -12.03
CA ALA A 128 1.02 -17.80 -13.23
C ALA A 128 2.15 -16.79 -12.93
N ILE A 129 3.12 -16.70 -13.84
CA ILE A 129 4.22 -15.73 -13.78
C ILE A 129 3.94 -14.65 -14.82
N GLU A 130 3.65 -13.45 -14.36
CA GLU A 130 3.27 -12.33 -15.20
C GLU A 130 4.45 -11.37 -15.39
N VAL A 131 4.63 -10.88 -16.61
CA VAL A 131 5.63 -9.84 -16.92
C VAL A 131 5.02 -8.80 -17.84
N GLY A 132 5.42 -7.56 -17.64
CA GLY A 132 4.97 -6.46 -18.47
C GLY A 132 5.67 -5.16 -18.15
N GLY A 133 4.97 -4.06 -18.38
CA GLY A 133 5.44 -2.73 -18.07
C GLY A 133 4.30 -1.78 -17.74
N PHE A 134 4.66 -0.60 -17.26
CA PHE A 134 3.72 0.47 -17.00
C PHE A 134 4.26 1.80 -17.48
N ILE A 135 3.34 2.74 -17.68
CA ILE A 135 3.61 4.16 -17.85
C ILE A 135 2.62 4.95 -17.00
N GLY A 136 3.07 6.05 -16.41
CA GLY A 136 2.22 6.91 -15.60
C GLY A 136 2.72 8.35 -15.55
N LEU A 137 1.81 9.23 -15.17
CA LEU A 137 2.06 10.64 -14.95
C LEU A 137 1.46 11.02 -13.60
N THR A 138 2.28 11.59 -12.73
CA THR A 138 1.85 12.07 -11.41
C THR A 138 2.07 13.57 -11.33
N VAL A 139 0.97 14.29 -11.14
CA VAL A 139 0.92 15.72 -10.84
C VAL A 139 0.87 15.88 -9.32
N LYS A 140 1.94 16.42 -8.74
CA LYS A 140 2.04 16.78 -7.32
C LYS A 140 1.48 18.20 -7.14
N GLN A 141 0.99 18.51 -5.95
CA GLN A 141 0.55 19.86 -5.56
C GLN A 141 -0.55 20.44 -6.47
N LEU A 142 -1.57 19.64 -6.78
CA LEU A 142 -2.68 20.02 -7.67
C LEU A 142 -3.62 21.03 -7.01
N THR A 143 -4.06 20.76 -5.77
CA THR A 143 -4.99 21.62 -5.01
C THR A 143 -4.39 22.14 -3.71
N ASN A 144 -3.42 21.44 -3.13
CA ASN A 144 -2.72 21.85 -1.91
C ASN A 144 -1.25 21.37 -1.93
N PRO A 145 -0.36 21.88 -1.05
CA PRO A 145 1.07 21.54 -1.11
C PRO A 145 1.44 20.07 -0.86
N PHE A 146 0.48 19.23 -0.45
CA PHE A 146 0.71 17.84 -0.04
C PHE A 146 -0.07 16.83 -0.89
N ASP A 147 -0.89 17.27 -1.84
CA ASP A 147 -1.70 16.38 -2.64
C ASP A 147 -1.01 15.91 -3.92
N SER A 148 -1.58 14.87 -4.52
CA SER A 148 -1.15 14.37 -5.82
C SER A 148 -2.29 13.71 -6.58
N LEU A 149 -2.26 13.85 -7.91
CA LEU A 149 -3.12 13.17 -8.86
C LEU A 149 -2.25 12.37 -9.83
N SER A 150 -2.50 11.06 -9.92
CA SER A 150 -1.72 10.16 -10.76
C SER A 150 -2.60 9.45 -11.77
N PHE A 151 -2.14 9.37 -13.01
CA PHE A 151 -2.71 8.55 -14.07
C PHE A 151 -1.69 7.47 -14.44
N ARG A 152 -2.12 6.23 -14.55
CA ARG A 152 -1.22 5.11 -14.86
C ARG A 152 -1.89 4.09 -15.77
N LEU A 153 -1.09 3.46 -16.62
CA LEU A 153 -1.50 2.36 -17.48
C LEU A 153 -0.50 1.22 -17.30
N ASP A 154 -0.98 0.09 -16.81
CA ASP A 154 -0.21 -1.14 -16.67
C ASP A 154 -0.59 -2.08 -17.83
N ALA A 155 0.39 -2.76 -18.43
CA ALA A 155 0.17 -3.79 -19.44
C ALA A 155 1.09 -4.99 -19.18
N TYR A 156 0.52 -6.17 -18.95
CA TYR A 156 1.26 -7.38 -18.62
C TYR A 156 0.54 -8.63 -19.13
N HIS A 157 1.31 -9.69 -19.35
CA HIS A 157 0.80 -11.00 -19.76
C HIS A 157 1.48 -12.12 -18.97
N ASP A 158 0.87 -13.29 -18.98
CA ASP A 158 1.42 -14.50 -18.37
C ASP A 158 2.42 -15.18 -19.33
N ILE A 159 3.62 -15.51 -18.85
CA ILE A 159 4.67 -16.14 -19.67
C ILE A 159 4.63 -17.68 -19.57
N ASN A 160 4.17 -18.24 -18.44
CA ASN A 160 4.31 -19.69 -18.24
C ASN A 160 3.22 -20.52 -18.91
N GLY A 161 2.38 -19.89 -19.74
CA GLY A 161 1.36 -20.56 -20.53
C GLY A 161 0.16 -21.03 -19.70
N SER A 162 0.03 -20.59 -18.44
CA SER A 162 -1.18 -20.89 -17.68
C SER A 162 -2.41 -20.21 -18.29
N HIS A 163 -2.24 -19.02 -18.91
CA HIS A 163 -3.26 -18.30 -19.69
C HIS A 163 -2.64 -17.45 -20.83
N ASP A 164 -3.30 -17.35 -21.99
CA ASP A 164 -2.91 -16.45 -23.11
C ASP A 164 -3.50 -15.03 -22.95
N ASP A 165 -3.46 -14.46 -21.74
CA ASP A 165 -4.15 -13.21 -21.43
C ASP A 165 -3.20 -12.01 -21.42
N LEU A 166 -3.46 -11.02 -22.26
CA LEU A 166 -2.92 -9.67 -22.13
C LEU A 166 -3.88 -8.83 -21.28
N ILE A 167 -3.41 -8.38 -20.13
CA ILE A 167 -4.16 -7.51 -19.24
C ILE A 167 -3.66 -6.08 -19.40
N ILE A 168 -4.59 -5.16 -19.68
CA ILE A 168 -4.35 -3.72 -19.72
C ILE A 168 -5.19 -3.07 -18.62
N SER A 169 -4.54 -2.40 -17.67
CA SER A 169 -5.18 -1.86 -16.47
C SER A 169 -4.91 -0.36 -16.34
N PRO A 170 -5.87 0.51 -16.70
CA PRO A 170 -5.79 1.94 -16.41
C PRO A 170 -6.11 2.19 -14.92
N ALA A 171 -5.41 3.15 -14.32
CA ALA A 171 -5.63 3.58 -12.94
C ALA A 171 -5.54 5.10 -12.82
N VAL A 172 -6.35 5.65 -11.92
CA VAL A 172 -6.32 7.05 -11.51
C VAL A 172 -6.33 7.10 -9.99
N ASP A 173 -5.32 7.73 -9.40
CA ASP A 173 -5.14 7.80 -7.96
C ASP A 173 -5.08 9.27 -7.52
N PHE A 174 -5.90 9.67 -6.54
CA PHE A 174 -5.81 10.97 -5.87
C PHE A 174 -5.47 10.75 -4.40
N SER A 175 -4.46 11.46 -3.91
CA SER A 175 -4.01 11.37 -2.51
C SER A 175 -3.85 12.76 -1.92
N THR A 176 -4.43 12.98 -0.74
CA THR A 176 -4.20 14.16 0.09
C THR A 176 -4.09 13.69 1.55
N PRO A 177 -3.02 14.05 2.28
CA PRO A 177 -2.99 13.89 3.73
C PRO A 177 -4.10 14.75 4.39
N LEU A 178 -4.60 14.29 5.54
CA LEU A 178 -5.58 15.00 6.37
C LEU A 178 -4.89 15.73 7.54
#